data_AF-A0AAJ5V5J1-F1
#
_entry.id   AF-A0AAJ5V5J1-F1
#
_cell.length_a   1.000
_cell.length_b   1.000
_cell.length_c   1.000
_cell.angle_alpha   90.00
_cell.angle_beta   90.00
_cell.angle_gamma   90.00
#
_symmetry.space_group_name_H-M   'P 1'
#
loop_
_entity.id
_entity.type
_entity.pdbx_description
1 polymer ?
#
loop_
_entity_poly.entity_id
_entity_poly.type
_entity_poly.pdbx_seq_one_letter_code
_entity_poly.pdbx_strand_id
1 'polypeptide(L)'
;MGRAKASVFVEQLQFLEGDTDCLAVLLPILNELVANLVEAPCSQYGMAMLPLFMRCMLGINALALPIETAERDSLLDVLYRLGELVEISSKSFYLEAWRGDW
;
A
#
# COMPACT_ATOMS: atom_id res chain seq x y z
N MET A 1 23.58 1.60 6.19
CA MET A 1 22.57 2.58 5.72
C MET A 1 21.18 1.96 5.46
N GLY A 2 20.85 0.76 5.99
CA GLY A 2 19.61 0.03 5.64
C GLY A 2 18.44 0.13 6.64
N ARG A 3 18.69 0.27 7.95
CA ARG A 3 17.60 0.27 8.96
C ARG A 3 16.68 1.49 8.90
N ALA A 4 17.22 2.66 8.58
CA ALA A 4 16.43 3.90 8.49
C ALA A 4 15.50 3.93 7.27
N LYS A 5 15.76 3.14 6.22
CA LYS A 5 14.84 3.02 5.08
C LYS A 5 13.66 2.12 5.44
N ALA A 6 13.93 0.98 6.11
CA ALA A 6 12.90 0.03 6.49
C ALA A 6 11.85 0.63 7.45
N SER A 7 12.27 1.44 8.43
CA SER A 7 11.34 2.07 9.37
C SER A 7 10.37 3.02 8.66
N VAL A 8 10.83 3.77 7.66
CA VAL A 8 9.99 4.72 6.92
C VAL A 8 8.83 4.04 6.19
N PHE A 9 9.03 2.84 5.64
CA PHE A 9 7.94 2.07 5.02
C PHE A 9 6.93 1.59 6.06
N VAL A 10 7.40 1.05 7.19
CA VAL A 10 6.54 0.54 8.26
C VAL A 10 5.74 1.67 8.92
N GLU A 11 6.36 2.84 9.10
CA GLU A 11 5.72 4.04 9.64
C GLU A 11 4.53 4.50 8.79
N GLN A 12 4.50 4.21 7.48
CA GLN A 12 3.34 4.58 6.66
C GLN A 12 2.05 3.87 7.09
N LEU A 13 2.14 2.66 7.65
CA LEU A 13 0.96 1.91 8.09
C LEU A 13 0.29 2.52 9.33
N GLN A 14 0.97 3.44 10.03
CA GLN A 14 0.41 4.14 11.18
C GLN A 14 -0.64 5.20 10.78
N PHE A 15 -0.71 5.56 9.49
CA PHE A 15 -1.70 6.50 8.96
C PHE A 15 -2.98 5.81 8.46
N LEU A 16 -3.11 4.49 8.62
CA LEU A 16 -4.37 3.80 8.35
C LEU A 16 -5.41 4.24 9.37
N GLU A 17 -6.55 4.69 8.86
CA GLU A 17 -7.73 5.03 9.64
C GLU A 17 -8.81 4.00 9.38
N GLY A 18 -9.51 3.56 10.41
CA GLY A 18 -10.54 2.55 10.25
C GLY A 18 -10.95 1.79 11.49
N ASP A 19 -12.00 1.00 11.33
CA ASP A 19 -12.36 -0.02 12.33
C ASP A 19 -11.22 -1.03 12.58
N THR A 20 -11.03 -1.39 13.85
CA THR A 20 -9.90 -2.24 14.27
C THR A 20 -9.99 -3.65 13.67
N ASP A 21 -11.19 -4.21 13.53
CA ASP A 21 -11.37 -5.54 12.95
C ASP A 21 -11.11 -5.50 11.45
N CYS A 22 -11.53 -4.45 10.76
CA CYS A 22 -11.20 -4.22 9.35
C CYS A 22 -9.67 -4.12 9.15
N LEU A 23 -9.01 -3.25 9.91
CA LEU A 23 -7.56 -3.07 9.83
C LEU A 23 -6.79 -4.35 10.16
N ALA A 24 -7.25 -5.15 11.12
CA ALA A 24 -6.61 -6.42 11.46
C ALA A 24 -6.56 -7.40 10.27
N VAL A 25 -7.55 -7.36 9.37
CA VAL A 25 -7.56 -8.20 8.16
C VAL A 25 -6.74 -7.60 7.01
N LEU A 26 -6.67 -6.27 6.91
CA LEU A 26 -5.87 -5.58 5.88
C LEU A 26 -4.37 -5.62 6.18
N LEU A 27 -3.99 -5.51 7.45
CA LEU A 27 -2.60 -5.41 7.90
C LEU A 27 -1.68 -6.52 7.38
N PRO A 28 -2.06 -7.82 7.37
CA PRO A 28 -1.20 -8.87 6.80
C PRO A 28 -0.82 -8.61 5.34
N ILE A 29 -1.76 -8.16 4.51
CA ILE A 29 -1.54 -7.89 3.08
C ILE A 29 -0.62 -6.67 2.91
N LEU A 30 -0.86 -5.63 3.70
CA LEU A 30 -0.04 -4.41 3.68
C LEU A 30 1.38 -4.66 4.21
N ASN A 31 1.53 -5.49 5.24
CA ASN A 31 2.83 -5.90 5.74
C ASN A 31 3.62 -6.72 4.72
N GLU A 32 2.94 -7.58 3.94
CA GLU A 32 3.58 -8.29 2.81
C GLU A 32 4.09 -7.29 1.76
N LEU A 33 3.27 -6.31 1.37
CA LEU A 33 3.71 -5.25 0.46
C LEU A 33 4.95 -4.52 1.01
N VAL A 34 4.89 -4.04 2.25
CA VAL A 34 5.99 -3.32 2.90
C VAL A 34 7.25 -4.18 2.96
N ALA A 35 7.16 -5.45 3.34
CA ALA A 35 8.30 -6.36 3.37
C ALA A 35 8.98 -6.46 1.99
N ASN A 36 8.19 -6.66 0.93
CA ASN A 36 8.71 -6.73 -0.43
C ASN A 36 9.40 -5.42 -0.87
N LEU A 37 8.82 -4.26 -0.53
CA LEU A 37 9.41 -2.96 -0.87
C LEU A 37 10.72 -2.70 -0.10
N VAL A 38 10.82 -3.16 1.15
CA VAL A 38 12.03 -3.04 1.98
C VAL A 38 13.16 -3.92 1.45
N GLU A 39 12.84 -5.10 0.94
CA GLU A 39 13.82 -6.05 0.39
C GLU A 39 14.24 -5.71 -1.05
N ALA A 40 13.43 -4.92 -1.77
CA ALA A 40 13.73 -4.53 -3.14
C ALA A 40 14.99 -3.65 -3.23
N PRO A 41 15.96 -3.98 -4.12
CA PRO A 41 17.10 -3.12 -4.35
C PRO A 41 16.65 -1.80 -4.99
N CYS A 42 17.22 -0.67 -4.57
CA CYS A 42 16.82 0.65 -5.10
C CYS A 42 16.98 0.78 -6.63
N SER A 43 17.82 -0.04 -7.27
CA SER A 43 17.93 -0.12 -8.72
C SER A 43 16.67 -0.65 -9.43
N GLN A 44 15.72 -1.22 -8.69
CA GLN A 44 14.44 -1.73 -9.19
C GLN A 44 13.27 -0.80 -8.85
N TYR A 45 13.51 0.38 -8.27
CA TYR A 45 12.45 1.34 -7.98
C TYR A 45 11.79 1.89 -9.27
N GLY A 46 10.69 2.61 -9.10
CA GLY A 46 9.83 3.11 -10.16
C GLY A 46 8.83 2.04 -10.60
N MET A 47 8.50 2.05 -11.90
CA MET A 47 7.41 1.25 -12.46
C MET A 47 7.58 -0.27 -12.27
N ALA A 48 8.80 -0.77 -12.03
CA ALA A 48 9.03 -2.19 -11.77
C ALA A 48 8.46 -2.65 -10.41
N MET A 49 8.14 -1.73 -9.49
CA MET A 49 7.46 -2.04 -8.23
C MET A 49 5.93 -2.11 -8.36
N LEU A 50 5.35 -1.60 -9.45
CA LEU A 50 3.91 -1.56 -9.67
C LEU A 50 3.21 -2.94 -9.49
N PRO A 51 3.77 -4.07 -9.94
CA PRO A 51 3.17 -5.38 -9.73
C PRO A 51 2.96 -5.74 -8.24
N LEU A 52 3.78 -5.22 -7.32
CA LEU A 52 3.62 -5.44 -5.88
C LEU A 52 2.37 -4.73 -5.35
N PHE A 53 2.15 -3.48 -5.78
CA PHE A 53 0.94 -2.72 -5.44
C PHE A 53 -0.30 -3.39 -6.02
N MET A 54 -0.26 -3.81 -7.30
CA MET A 54 -1.39 -4.53 -7.91
C MET A 54 -1.74 -5.82 -7.16
N ARG A 55 -0.73 -6.59 -6.73
CA ARG A 55 -0.93 -7.79 -5.91
C ARG A 55 -1.59 -7.45 -4.57
N CYS A 56 -1.13 -6.40 -3.90
CA CYS A 56 -1.73 -5.91 -2.66
C CYS A 56 -3.21 -5.59 -2.87
N MET A 57 -3.56 -4.83 -3.91
CA MET A 57 -4.95 -4.48 -4.24
C MET A 57 -5.82 -5.72 -4.51
N LEU A 58 -5.29 -6.67 -5.29
CA LEU A 58 -6.00 -7.92 -5.56
C LEU A 58 -6.23 -8.73 -4.28
N GLY A 59 -5.25 -8.76 -3.37
CA GLY A 59 -5.40 -9.39 -2.06
C GLY A 59 -6.53 -8.75 -1.25
N ILE A 60 -6.57 -7.42 -1.20
CA ILE A 60 -7.62 -6.69 -0.48
C ILE A 60 -9.00 -6.96 -1.08
N ASN A 61 -9.11 -6.95 -2.41
CA ASN A 61 -10.35 -7.29 -3.12
C ASN A 61 -10.84 -8.72 -2.83
N ALA A 62 -9.91 -9.67 -2.73
CA ALA A 62 -10.25 -11.07 -2.45
C ALA A 62 -10.85 -11.29 -1.06
N LEU A 63 -10.68 -10.36 -0.12
CA LEU A 63 -11.29 -10.43 1.20
C LEU A 63 -12.81 -10.18 1.17
N ALA A 64 -13.34 -9.58 0.09
CA ALA A 64 -14.75 -9.22 -0.06
C ALA A 64 -15.31 -8.46 1.16
N LEU A 65 -14.46 -7.69 1.85
CA LEU A 65 -14.83 -6.96 3.06
C LEU A 65 -15.68 -5.73 2.69
N PRO A 66 -16.69 -5.41 3.51
CA PRO A 66 -17.33 -4.11 3.45
C PRO A 66 -16.37 -3.07 4.04
N ILE A 67 -15.47 -2.55 3.21
CA ILE A 67 -14.56 -1.45 3.58
C ILE A 67 -15.32 -0.14 3.40
N GLU A 68 -15.49 0.64 4.47
CA GLU A 68 -16.15 1.95 4.37
C GLU A 68 -15.27 2.96 3.62
N THR A 69 -15.86 4.09 3.29
CA THR A 69 -15.19 5.16 2.54
C THR A 69 -13.92 5.64 3.23
N ALA A 70 -13.96 5.84 4.55
CA ALA A 70 -12.84 6.38 5.32
C ALA A 70 -11.63 5.42 5.34
N GLU A 71 -11.86 4.13 5.56
CA GLU A 71 -10.84 3.08 5.47
C GLU A 71 -10.24 3.02 4.08
N ARG A 72 -11.08 3.12 3.06
CA ARG A 72 -10.62 3.03 1.67
C ARG A 72 -9.75 4.22 1.29
N ASP A 73 -10.15 5.42 1.68
CA ASP A 73 -9.39 6.65 1.40
C ASP A 73 -8.05 6.65 2.14
N SER A 74 -8.03 6.26 3.42
CA SER A 74 -6.79 6.17 4.19
C SER A 74 -5.84 5.11 3.64
N LEU A 75 -6.37 3.95 3.22
CA LEU A 75 -5.62 2.89 2.56
C LEU A 75 -4.99 3.36 1.25
N LEU A 76 -5.75 4.04 0.39
CA LEU A 76 -5.24 4.58 -0.86
C LEU A 76 -4.14 5.62 -0.62
N ASP A 77 -4.31 6.50 0.36
CA ASP A 77 -3.30 7.49 0.74
C ASP A 77 -2.01 6.82 1.21
N VAL A 78 -2.11 5.78 2.04
CA VAL A 78 -0.95 5.00 2.50
C VAL A 78 -0.24 4.34 1.31
N LEU A 79 -1.00 3.73 0.38
CA LEU A 79 -0.42 3.08 -0.80
C LEU A 79 0.25 4.10 -1.75
N TYR A 80 -0.35 5.29 -1.95
CA TYR A 80 0.30 6.34 -2.73
C TYR A 80 1.60 6.84 -2.07
N ARG A 81 1.62 7.00 -0.75
CA ARG A 81 2.85 7.34 -0.01
C ARG A 81 3.93 6.27 -0.15
N LEU A 82 3.56 5.00 -0.03
CA LEU A 82 4.47 3.88 -0.27
C LEU A 82 5.01 3.88 -1.71
N GLY A 83 4.17 4.22 -2.70
CA GLY A 83 4.56 4.40 -4.10
C GLY A 83 5.62 5.48 -4.28
N GLU A 84 5.42 6.65 -3.68
CA GLU A 84 6.39 7.77 -3.73
C GLU A 84 7.75 7.37 -3.13
N LEU A 85 7.77 6.57 -2.06
CA LEU A 85 9.01 6.06 -1.45
C LEU A 85 9.81 5.13 -2.38
N VAL A 86 9.13 4.52 -3.35
CA VAL A 86 9.76 3.71 -4.42
C VAL A 86 9.67 4.37 -5.78
N GLU A 87 9.58 5.70 -5.83
CA GLU A 87 9.64 6.50 -7.07
C GLU A 87 8.49 6.23 -8.07
N ILE A 88 7.37 5.70 -7.61
CA ILE A 88 6.11 5.67 -8.37
C ILE A 88 5.33 6.94 -8.03
N SER A 89 5.19 7.84 -9.01
CA SER A 89 4.45 9.08 -8.79
C SER A 89 2.97 8.79 -8.53
N SER A 90 2.44 9.35 -7.44
CA SER A 90 1.01 9.44 -7.12
C SER A 90 0.18 10.06 -8.24
N LYS A 91 0.78 10.96 -9.05
CA LYS A 91 0.15 11.56 -10.24
C LYS A 91 -0.05 10.59 -11.41
N SER A 92 0.50 9.38 -11.33
CA SER A 92 0.25 8.34 -12.33
C SER A 92 -1.12 7.68 -12.14
N PHE A 93 -1.83 7.97 -11.04
CA PHE A 93 -3.19 7.47 -10.78
C PHE A 93 -3.29 5.94 -10.91
N TYR A 94 -2.20 5.24 -10.57
CA TYR A 94 -2.08 3.80 -10.79
C TYR A 94 -3.01 2.96 -9.89
N LEU A 95 -3.61 3.58 -8.88
CA LEU A 95 -4.64 2.98 -8.01
C LEU A 95 -6.04 3.55 -8.28
N GLU A 96 -6.21 4.43 -9.26
CA GLU A 96 -7.47 5.14 -9.53
C GLU A 96 -8.59 4.19 -9.96
N ALA A 97 -8.25 3.11 -10.67
CA ALA A 97 -9.20 2.05 -10.99
C ALA A 97 -9.88 1.48 -9.73
N TRP A 98 -9.19 1.52 -8.59
CA TRP A 98 -9.73 1.06 -7.31
C TRP A 98 -10.58 2.10 -6.58
N ARG A 99 -10.43 3.40 -6.91
CA ARG A 99 -11.39 4.43 -6.50
C ARG A 99 -12.72 4.31 -7.24
N GLY A 100 -12.69 3.81 -8.48
CA GLY A 100 -13.85 3.80 -9.39
C GLY A 100 -14.76 2.56 -9.31
N ASP A 101 -14.28 1.42 -8.80
CA ASP A 101 -15.05 0.15 -8.70
C ASP A 101 -16.02 0.13 -7.50
N TRP A 102 -16.82 1.19 -7.31
CA TRP A 102 -17.92 1.26 -6.32
C TRP A 102 -19.29 1.17 -6.98
#